data_AF-R9LZT5-F1
#
_entry.id   AF-R9LZT5-F1
#
_cell.length_a   1.000
_cell.length_b   1.000
_cell.length_c   1.000
_cell.angle_alpha   90.00
_cell.angle_beta   90.00
_cell.angle_gamma   90.00
#
_symmetry.space_group_name_H-M   'P 1'
#
loop_
_entity.id
_entity.type
_entity.pdbx_description
1 polymer ?
#
loop_
_entity_poly.entity_id
_entity_poly.type
_entity_poly.pdbx_seq_one_letter_code
_entity_poly.pdbx_strand_id
1 'polypeptide(L)' 'MRKLKKLVLWLIACRIEGNWRKIDRNRKQMKRLIAGKVPYTSDKLIRLDMETARLGQEAMTMQRCYHDMERAG' A
#
# COMPACT_ATOMS: atom_id res chain seq x y z
N MET A 1 -22.13 -17.02 10.24
CA MET A 1 -20.99 -16.19 10.72
C MET A 1 -19.63 -16.54 10.07
N ARG A 2 -19.19 -17.81 10.05
CA ARG A 2 -17.86 -18.21 9.52
C ARG A 2 -17.59 -17.82 8.05
N LYS A 3 -18.60 -17.92 7.18
CA LYS A 3 -18.49 -17.53 5.74
C LYS A 3 -18.30 -16.02 5.56
N LEU A 4 -19.01 -15.20 6.34
CA LEU A 4 -18.90 -13.74 6.32
C LEU A 4 -17.49 -13.30 6.75
N LYS A 5 -16.96 -13.91 7.82
CA LYS A 5 -15.58 -13.65 8.28
C LYS A 5 -14.54 -13.91 7.19
N LYS A 6 -14.65 -15.03 6.46
CA LYS A 6 -13.76 -15.36 5.33
C LYS A 6 -13.83 -14.33 4.19
N LEU A 7 -15.03 -13.86 3.86
CA LEU A 7 -15.22 -12.81 2.85
C LEU A 7 -14.54 -11.50 3.25
N VAL A 8 -14.67 -11.09 4.51
CA VAL A 8 -14.03 -9.86 5.01
C VAL A 8 -12.50 -10.00 4.98
N LEU A 9 -11.95 -11.13 5.45
CA LEU A 9 -10.51 -11.40 5.38
C LEU A 9 -10.00 -11.36 3.92
N TRP A 10 -10.74 -11.96 2.98
CA TRP A 10 -10.41 -11.92 1.56
C TRP A 10 -10.40 -10.49 1.00
N LEU A 11 -11.40 -9.67 1.33
CA LEU A 11 -11.45 -8.27 0.92
C LEU A 11 -10.25 -7.46 1.47
N ILE A 12 -9.90 -7.67 2.75
CA ILE A 12 -8.73 -7.03 3.36
C ILE A 12 -7.44 -7.45 2.65
N ALA A 13 -7.27 -8.75 2.36
CA ALA A 13 -6.11 -9.27 1.64
C ALA A 13 -5.98 -8.65 0.24
N CYS A 14 -7.08 -8.60 -0.52
CA CYS A 14 -7.10 -7.94 -1.84
C CYS A 14 -6.72 -6.45 -1.75
N ARG A 15 -7.16 -5.76 -0.69
CA ARG A 15 -6.85 -4.34 -0.49
C ARG A 15 -5.38 -4.12 -0.13
N ILE A 16 -4.81 -4.96 0.73
CA ILE A 16 -3.38 -4.96 1.05
C ILE A 16 -2.56 -5.12 -0.23
N GLU A 17 -2.90 -6.12 -1.06
CA GLU A 17 -2.21 -6.36 -2.33
C GLU A 17 -2.34 -5.17 -3.28
N GLY A 18 -3.53 -4.58 -3.37
CA GLY A 18 -3.79 -3.38 -4.17
C GLY A 18 -2.89 -2.20 -3.77
N ASN A 19 -2.67 -1.98 -2.47
CA ASN A 19 -1.75 -0.96 -1.98
C ASN A 19 -0.30 -1.26 -2.35
N TRP A 20 0.17 -2.51 -2.21
CA TRP A 20 1.52 -2.90 -2.62
C TRP A 20 1.76 -2.73 -4.13
N ARG A 21 0.78 -3.10 -4.97
CA ARG A 21 0.84 -2.86 -6.42
C ARG A 21 0.90 -1.38 -6.77
N LYS A 22 0.25 -0.50 -6.00
CA LYS A 22 0.37 0.97 -6.16
C LYS A 22 1.75 1.48 -5.74
N ILE A 23 2.27 1.01 -4.61
CA ILE A 23 3.62 1.34 -4.14
C ILE A 23 4.68 0.98 -5.18
N ASP A 24 4.61 -0.22 -5.77
CA ASP A 24 5.53 -0.64 -6.84
C ASP A 24 5.46 0.28 -8.06
N ARG A 25 4.24 0.66 -8.49
CA ARG A 25 4.05 1.63 -9.58
C ARG A 25 4.64 2.99 -9.26
N ASN A 26 4.41 3.52 -8.06
CA ASN A 26 4.99 4.80 -7.63
C ASN A 26 6.52 4.74 -7.63
N ARG A 27 7.11 3.66 -7.07
CA ARG A 27 8.57 3.46 -7.07
C ARG A 27 9.15 3.39 -8.48
N LYS A 28 8.49 2.69 -9.41
CA LYS A 28 8.89 2.67 -10.83
C LYS A 28 8.83 4.08 -11.44
N GLN A 29 7.81 4.86 -11.13
CA GLN A 29 7.70 6.24 -11.60
C GLN A 29 8.77 7.15 -11.01
N MET A 30 9.06 7.05 -9.71
CA MET A 30 10.14 7.79 -9.04
C MET A 30 11.50 7.46 -9.69
N LYS A 31 11.80 6.18 -9.92
CA LYS A 31 13.02 5.75 -10.62
C LYS A 31 13.17 6.40 -12.00
N ARG A 32 12.08 6.49 -12.77
CA ARG A 32 12.10 7.16 -14.09
C ARG A 32 12.38 8.66 -13.97
N LEU A 33 11.78 9.34 -12.99
CA LEU A 33 12.01 10.77 -12.76
C LEU A 33 13.46 11.05 -12.34
N ILE A 34 14.00 10.24 -11.43
CA ILE A 34 15.39 10.34 -10.98
C ILE A 34 16.35 10.09 -12.16
N ALA A 35 16.11 9.05 -12.96
CA ALA A 35 16.89 8.79 -14.17
C ALA A 35 16.82 9.96 -15.19
N GLY A 36 15.67 10.63 -15.26
CA GLY A 36 15.47 11.86 -16.02
C GLY A 36 16.07 13.12 -15.39
N LYS A 37 16.90 12.99 -14.35
CA LYS A 37 17.56 14.10 -13.62
C LYS A 37 16.58 15.11 -13.00
N VAL A 38 15.35 14.69 -12.70
CA VAL A 38 14.41 15.52 -11.95
C VAL A 38 14.94 15.73 -10.53
N PRO A 39 15.02 16.98 -10.02
CA PRO A 39 15.50 17.23 -8.67
C PRO A 39 14.65 16.51 -7.62
N TYR A 40 15.31 15.95 -6.59
CA TYR A 40 14.63 15.32 -5.46
C TYR A 40 13.67 16.26 -4.73
N THR A 41 13.94 17.57 -4.76
CA THR A 41 13.10 18.63 -4.20
C THR A 41 11.89 18.96 -5.07
N SER A 42 11.71 18.31 -6.23
CA SER A 42 10.54 18.55 -7.06
C SER A 42 9.26 18.08 -6.37
N ASP A 43 8.22 18.90 -6.45
CA ASP A 43 6.86 18.59 -5.96
C ASP A 43 6.39 17.20 -6.39
N LYS A 44 6.71 16.80 -7.63
CA LYS A 44 6.27 15.53 -8.20
C LYS A 44 6.89 14.33 -7.48
N LEU A 45 8.20 14.39 -7.16
CA LEU A 45 8.87 13.33 -6.40
C LEU A 45 8.42 13.32 -4.95
N ILE A 46 8.29 14.50 -4.32
CA ILE A 46 7.81 14.61 -2.94
C ILE A 46 6.41 14.02 -2.81
N ARG A 47 5.47 14.38 -3.69
CA ARG A 47 4.10 13.84 -3.65
C ARG A 47 4.06 12.33 -3.87
N LEU A 48 4.88 11.79 -4.77
CA LEU A 48 4.97 10.35 -5.00
C LEU A 48 5.53 9.61 -3.77
N ASP A 49 6.53 10.19 -3.12
CA ASP A 49 7.13 9.62 -1.91
C ASP A 49 6.13 9.61 -0.75
N MET A 50 5.48 10.75 -0.48
CA MET A 50 4.43 10.87 0.53
C MET A 50 3.27 9.89 0.30
N GLU A 51 2.79 9.78 -0.94
CA GLU A 51 1.72 8.83 -1.28
C GLU A 51 2.18 7.38 -1.07
N THR A 52 3.43 7.07 -1.40
CA THR A 52 4.02 5.75 -1.18
C THR A 52 4.09 5.41 0.31
N ALA A 53 4.52 6.36 1.14
CA ALA A 53 4.55 6.20 2.59
C ALA A 53 3.14 5.98 3.17
N ARG A 54 2.17 6.80 2.73
CA ARG A 54 0.75 6.68 3.14
C ARG A 54 0.17 5.32 2.82
N LEU A 55 0.35 4.83 1.59
CA LEU A 55 -0.10 3.50 1.17
C LEU A 55 0.56 2.38 1.97
N GLY A 56 1.84 2.54 2.33
CA GLY A 56 2.58 1.61 3.17
C GLY A 56 2.00 1.53 4.58
N GLN A 57 1.75 2.69 5.20
CA GLN A 57 1.12 2.76 6.51
C GLN A 57 -0.28 2.12 6.51
N GLU A 58 -1.10 2.42 5.50
CA GLU A 58 -2.42 1.78 5.34
C GLU A 58 -2.32 0.26 5.19
N ALA A 59 -1.38 -0.24 4.36
CA ALA A 59 -1.18 -1.68 4.18
C ALA A 59 -0.80 -2.37 5.49
N MET A 60 0.12 -1.77 6.27
CA MET A 60 0.54 -2.29 7.57
C MET A 60 -0.60 -2.26 8.61
N THR A 61 -1.45 -1.24 8.59
CA THR A 61 -2.65 -1.19 9.45
C THR A 61 -3.65 -2.28 9.06
N MET A 62 -3.90 -2.47 7.77
CA MET A 62 -4.79 -3.53 7.30
C MET A 62 -4.25 -4.93 7.59
N GLN A 63 -2.93 -5.14 7.49
CA GLN A 63 -2.30 -6.41 7.90
C GLN A 63 -2.51 -6.70 9.37
N ARG A 64 -2.39 -5.69 10.24
CA ARG A 64 -2.71 -5.83 11.67
C ARG A 64 -4.17 -6.24 11.87
N CYS A 65 -5.11 -5.51 11.26
CA CYS A 65 -6.54 -5.86 11.33
C CYS A 65 -6.82 -7.29 10.81
N TYR A 66 -6.17 -7.70 9.72
CA TYR A 66 -6.30 -9.05 9.18
C TYR A 66 -5.90 -10.10 10.22
N HIS A 67 -4.73 -9.94 10.84
CA HIS A 67 -4.22 -10.88 11.85
C HIS A 67 -5.06 -10.89 13.12
N ASP A 68 -5.55 -9.74 13.58
CA ASP A 68 -6.42 -9.65 14.75
C ASP A 68 -7.75 -10.38 14.47
N MET A 69 -8.34 -10.17 13.29
CA MET A 69 -9.55 -10.87 12.88
C MET A 69 -9.31 -12.37 12.73
N GLU A 70 -8.18 -12.79 12.19
CA GLU A 70 -7.80 -14.20 12.05
C GLU A 70 -7.70 -14.89 13.41
N ARG A 71 -7.04 -14.23 14.39
CA ARG A 71 -6.81 -14.73 15.77
C ARG A 71 -8.04 -14.71 16.66
N ALA A 72 -8.99 -13.80 16.43
CA ALA A 72 -10.29 -13.78 17.11
C ALA A 72 -11.24 -14.90 16.62
N GLY A 73 -10.68 -16.07 16.28
CA GLY A 73 -11.35 -17.25 15.73
C GLY A 73 -11.73 -18.24 16.81
#